data_AF-W1YU76-F1
#
_entry.id   AF-W1YU76-F1
#
_cell.length_a   1.000
_cell.length_b   1.000
_cell.length_c   1.000
_cell.angle_alpha   90.00
_cell.angle_beta   90.00
_cell.angle_gamma   90.00
#
_symmetry.space_group_name_H-M   'P 1'
#
loop_
_entity.id
_entity.type
_entity.pdbx_description
1 polymer ?
#
loop_
_entity_poly.entity_id
_entity_poly.type
_entity_poly.pdbx_seq_one_letter_code
_entity_poly.pdbx_strand_id
1 'polypeptide(L)'
;TLTVNGKSHTATVGSDGTWQVTLPATEVQALAEGNYAVNASVSDRAGNSTSHSANFTVDTSAPVVSVNTVAGDDILNNAEQAVAQIISGQVSGASPGDTVTVKLGTHVLTGIVLADGSWNVAL
;
A
#
# COMPACT_ATOMS: atom_id res chain seq x y z
N THR A 1 -9.39 -20.62 -18.73
CA THR A 1 -8.04 -20.01 -18.75
C THR A 1 -8.06 -18.73 -17.96
N LEU A 2 -6.97 -18.43 -17.27
CA LEU A 2 -6.73 -17.19 -16.56
C LEU A 2 -5.52 -16.50 -17.19
N THR A 3 -5.61 -15.23 -17.56
CA THR A 3 -4.48 -14.45 -18.08
C THR A 3 -4.14 -13.30 -17.14
N VAL A 4 -2.90 -13.25 -16.67
CA VAL A 4 -2.34 -12.21 -15.80
C VAL A 4 -1.03 -11.72 -16.40
N ASN A 5 -0.87 -10.41 -16.57
CA ASN A 5 0.35 -9.81 -17.14
C ASN A 5 0.82 -10.49 -18.45
N GLY A 6 -0.12 -10.83 -19.34
CA GLY A 6 0.14 -11.54 -20.59
C GLY A 6 0.43 -13.05 -20.49
N LYS A 7 0.53 -13.61 -19.28
CA LYS A 7 0.78 -15.04 -19.03
C LYS A 7 -0.52 -15.79 -18.81
N SER A 8 -0.64 -16.98 -19.39
CA SER A 8 -1.86 -17.79 -19.33
C SER A 8 -1.70 -19.00 -18.42
N HIS A 9 -2.73 -19.26 -17.63
CA HIS A 9 -2.84 -20.36 -16.70
C HIS A 9 -4.17 -21.10 -16.90
N THR A 10 -4.20 -22.37 -16.54
CA THR A 10 -5.41 -23.18 -16.60
C THR A 10 -5.80 -23.65 -15.21
N ALA A 11 -7.09 -23.80 -14.99
CA ALA A 11 -7.68 -24.42 -13.81
C ALA A 11 -8.86 -25.28 -14.27
N THR A 12 -9.14 -26.31 -13.49
CA THR A 12 -10.34 -27.14 -13.66
C THR A 12 -11.45 -26.56 -12.79
N VAL A 13 -12.64 -26.39 -13.38
CA VAL A 13 -13.83 -26.00 -12.62
C VAL A 13 -14.34 -27.21 -11.86
N GLY A 14 -14.45 -27.08 -10.54
CA GLY A 14 -14.99 -28.09 -9.64
C GLY A 14 -16.50 -28.30 -9.85
N SER A 15 -17.04 -29.35 -9.25
CA SER A 15 -18.48 -29.66 -9.32
C SER A 15 -19.38 -28.60 -8.68
N ASP A 16 -18.80 -27.75 -7.82
CA ASP A 16 -19.45 -26.61 -7.17
C ASP A 16 -19.30 -25.29 -7.95
N GLY A 17 -18.65 -25.33 -9.13
CA GLY A 17 -18.38 -24.15 -9.95
C GLY A 17 -17.14 -23.35 -9.54
N THR A 18 -16.42 -23.76 -8.49
CA THR A 18 -15.22 -23.07 -8.03
C THR A 18 -13.97 -23.51 -8.79
N TRP A 19 -12.98 -22.64 -8.84
CA TRP A 19 -11.67 -22.93 -9.44
C TRP A 19 -10.62 -22.04 -8.78
N GLN A 20 -9.36 -22.48 -8.83
CA GLN A 20 -8.23 -21.70 -8.34
C GLN A 20 -7.03 -21.89 -9.27
N VAL A 21 -6.25 -20.82 -9.42
CA VAL A 21 -4.92 -20.84 -10.03
C VAL A 21 -3.94 -20.30 -9.00
N THR A 22 -2.81 -20.99 -8.81
CA THR A 22 -1.66 -20.45 -8.09
C THR A 22 -0.68 -19.87 -9.09
N LEU A 23 -0.35 -18.59 -8.94
CA LEU A 23 0.71 -17.96 -9.73
C LEU A 23 2.08 -18.33 -9.14
N PRO A 24 3.09 -18.69 -9.96
CA PRO A 24 4.44 -18.90 -9.46
C PRO A 24 5.00 -17.61 -8.83
N ALA A 25 5.76 -17.76 -7.74
CA ALA A 25 6.33 -16.62 -7.01
C ALA A 25 7.18 -15.69 -7.91
N THR A 26 7.90 -16.24 -8.88
CA THR A 26 8.68 -15.47 -9.85
C THR A 26 7.83 -14.59 -10.77
N GLU A 27 6.58 -14.96 -11.03
CA GLU A 27 5.68 -14.14 -11.84
C GLU A 27 5.07 -13.02 -11.03
N VAL A 28 4.73 -13.29 -9.77
CA VAL A 28 4.24 -12.28 -8.84
C VAL A 28 5.32 -11.24 -8.57
N GLN A 29 6.57 -11.68 -8.35
CA GLN A 29 7.73 -10.78 -8.17
C GLN A 29 8.05 -9.93 -9.41
N ALA A 30 7.62 -10.36 -10.59
CA ALA A 30 7.84 -9.63 -11.84
C ALA A 30 6.77 -8.55 -12.10
N LEU A 31 5.73 -8.44 -11.26
CA LEU A 31 4.77 -7.36 -11.35
C LEU A 31 5.40 -6.09 -10.77
N ALA A 32 5.43 -5.03 -11.56
CA ALA A 32 5.89 -3.71 -11.13
C ALA A 32 4.75 -2.95 -10.45
N GLU A 33 5.07 -1.85 -9.76
CA GLU A 33 4.08 -0.87 -9.31
C GLU A 33 3.07 -0.53 -10.41
N GLY A 34 1.78 -0.56 -10.09
CA GLY A 34 0.73 -0.07 -10.98
C GLY A 34 -0.52 -0.93 -11.06
N ASN A 35 -1.33 -0.65 -12.09
CA ASN A 35 -2.64 -1.28 -12.29
C ASN A 35 -2.55 -2.45 -13.27
N TYR A 36 -3.17 -3.56 -12.90
CA TYR A 36 -3.25 -4.77 -13.71
C TYR A 36 -4.70 -5.25 -13.85
N ALA A 37 -4.91 -6.06 -14.88
CA ALA A 37 -6.15 -6.79 -15.09
C ALA A 37 -5.88 -8.29 -15.14
N VAL A 38 -6.76 -9.06 -14.52
CA VAL A 38 -6.87 -10.50 -14.70
C VAL A 38 -8.07 -10.79 -15.60
N ASN A 39 -7.87 -11.66 -16.60
CA ASN A 39 -8.92 -12.09 -17.52
C ASN A 39 -9.17 -13.58 -17.36
N ALA A 40 -10.38 -13.96 -16.97
CA ALA A 40 -10.81 -15.35 -16.91
C ALA A 40 -11.69 -15.67 -18.11
N SER A 41 -11.52 -16.85 -18.69
CA SER A 41 -12.41 -17.40 -19.73
C SER A 41 -12.69 -18.88 -19.48
N VAL A 42 -13.90 -19.31 -19.85
CA VAL A 42 -14.30 -20.72 -19.82
C VAL A 42 -15.04 -21.05 -21.10
N SER A 43 -14.82 -22.26 -21.62
CA SER A 43 -15.56 -22.80 -22.75
C SER A 43 -16.12 -24.17 -22.40
N ASP A 44 -17.36 -24.43 -22.82
CA ASP A 44 -17.98 -25.75 -22.68
C ASP A 44 -17.57 -26.70 -23.84
N ARG A 45 -18.00 -27.96 -23.74
CA ARG A 45 -17.69 -28.98 -24.76
C ARG A 45 -18.34 -28.70 -26.12
N ALA A 46 -19.42 -27.92 -26.16
CA ALA A 46 -20.09 -27.52 -27.38
C ALA A 46 -19.39 -26.31 -28.06
N GLY A 47 -18.41 -25.69 -27.39
CA GLY A 47 -17.64 -24.57 -27.91
C GLY A 47 -18.19 -23.19 -27.53
N ASN A 48 -19.21 -23.11 -26.66
CA ASN A 48 -19.70 -21.83 -26.15
C ASN A 48 -18.68 -21.29 -25.15
N SER A 49 -18.36 -20.00 -25.22
CA SER A 49 -17.40 -19.36 -24.34
C SER A 49 -17.98 -18.13 -23.63
N THR A 50 -17.46 -17.87 -22.43
CA THR A 50 -17.68 -16.63 -21.70
C THR A 50 -16.39 -16.17 -21.05
N SER A 51 -16.28 -14.87 -20.78
CA SER A 51 -15.13 -14.26 -20.13
C SER A 51 -15.54 -13.17 -19.15
N HIS A 52 -14.65 -12.93 -18.18
CA HIS A 52 -14.79 -11.84 -17.23
C HIS A 52 -13.42 -11.28 -16.88
N SER A 53 -13.37 -9.99 -16.54
CA SER A 53 -12.15 -9.27 -16.19
C SER A 53 -12.29 -8.63 -14.83
N ALA A 54 -11.24 -8.70 -14.02
CA ALA A 54 -11.15 -7.98 -12.75
C ALA A 54 -9.83 -7.20 -12.69
N ASN A 55 -9.87 -6.02 -12.07
CA ASN A 55 -8.69 -5.18 -11.90
C ASN A 55 -8.08 -5.38 -10.50
N PHE A 56 -6.77 -5.22 -10.40
CA PHE A 56 -6.04 -5.15 -9.15
C PHE A 56 -4.86 -4.19 -9.27
N THR A 57 -4.32 -3.77 -8.13
CA THR A 57 -3.14 -2.90 -8.07
C THR A 57 -2.00 -3.63 -7.40
N VAL A 58 -0.78 -3.34 -7.84
CA VAL A 58 0.46 -3.70 -7.17
C VAL A 58 1.03 -2.43 -6.60
N ASP A 59 1.03 -2.32 -5.28
CA ASP A 59 1.62 -1.22 -4.53
C ASP A 59 2.85 -1.73 -3.78
N THR A 60 4.00 -1.28 -4.26
CA THR A 60 5.35 -1.60 -3.76
C THR A 60 6.12 -0.35 -3.36
N SER A 61 5.47 0.82 -3.46
CA SER A 61 6.09 2.11 -3.20
C SER A 61 6.18 2.34 -1.70
N ALA A 62 7.41 2.38 -1.18
CA ALA A 62 7.61 2.63 0.24
C ALA A 62 7.22 4.08 0.60
N PRO A 63 6.58 4.32 1.76
CA PRO A 63 6.35 5.67 2.24
C PRO A 63 7.67 6.42 2.48
N VAL A 64 7.70 7.70 2.13
CA VAL A 64 8.83 8.59 2.44
C VAL A 64 8.37 9.61 3.46
N VAL A 65 9.02 9.62 4.62
CA VAL A 65 8.71 10.51 5.75
C VAL A 65 9.73 11.65 5.79
N SER A 66 9.27 12.89 5.91
CA SER A 66 10.08 14.05 6.27
C SER A 66 9.66 14.60 7.63
N VAL A 67 10.56 15.34 8.27
CA VAL A 67 10.31 16.04 9.54
C VAL A 67 10.60 17.52 9.31
N ASN A 68 9.68 18.38 9.72
CA ASN A 68 9.84 19.83 9.69
C ASN A 68 10.81 20.29 10.80
N THR A 69 11.25 21.55 10.74
CA THR A 69 12.07 22.14 11.80
C THR A 69 11.34 22.06 13.16
N VAL A 70 12.08 21.64 14.19
CA VAL A 70 11.56 21.59 15.56
C VAL A 70 11.75 22.95 16.22
N ALA A 71 10.84 23.37 17.09
CA ALA A 71 10.90 24.67 17.77
C ALA A 71 10.99 25.91 16.83
N GLY A 72 10.71 25.73 15.53
CA GLY A 72 10.73 26.80 14.53
C GLY A 72 12.10 27.03 13.88
N ASP A 73 13.20 26.85 14.61
CA ASP A 73 14.57 27.10 14.15
C ASP A 73 15.53 25.91 14.31
N ASP A 74 15.00 24.74 14.66
CA ASP A 74 15.74 23.50 14.94
C ASP A 74 16.64 23.56 16.19
N ILE A 75 16.40 24.53 17.08
CA ILE A 75 17.15 24.72 18.32
C ILE A 75 16.18 24.86 19.49
N LEU A 76 16.18 23.89 20.40
CA LEU A 76 15.35 23.97 21.61
C LEU A 76 16.03 24.84 22.68
N ASN A 77 15.43 25.99 23.02
CA ASN A 77 15.90 26.88 24.07
C ASN A 77 15.17 26.64 25.43
N ASN A 78 15.53 27.42 26.46
CA ASN A 78 14.95 27.27 27.79
C ASN A 78 13.47 27.63 27.89
N ALA A 79 13.00 28.60 27.11
CA ALA A 79 11.59 28.98 27.11
C ALA A 79 10.75 27.91 26.42
N GLU A 80 11.24 27.34 25.32
CA GLU A 80 10.56 26.25 24.61
C GLU A 80 10.52 24.95 25.41
N GLN A 81 11.56 24.65 26.21
CA GLN A 81 11.53 23.50 27.12
C GLN A 81 10.41 23.55 28.17
N ALA A 82 9.88 24.75 28.46
CA ALA A 82 8.83 24.94 29.46
C ALA A 82 7.40 24.73 28.91
N VAL A 83 7.25 24.49 27.60
CA VAL A 83 5.95 24.33 26.94
C VAL A 83 5.93 23.12 26.00
N ALA A 84 4.74 22.57 25.74
CA ALA A 84 4.58 21.44 24.83
C ALA A 84 5.10 21.79 23.42
N GLN A 85 5.85 20.86 22.83
CA GLN A 85 6.43 21.04 21.50
C GLN A 85 5.68 20.17 20.49
N ILE A 86 5.69 20.57 19.23
CA ILE A 86 5.08 19.79 18.15
C ILE A 86 6.18 19.29 17.24
N ILE A 87 6.22 17.97 17.03
CA ILE A 87 6.99 17.37 15.94
C ILE A 87 6.01 17.16 14.80
N SER A 88 6.36 17.66 13.62
CA SER A 88 5.51 17.59 12.43
C SER A 88 6.32 17.24 11.19
N GLY A 89 5.63 16.89 10.12
CA GLY A 89 6.28 16.56 8.87
C GLY A 89 5.29 16.24 7.76
N GLN A 90 5.82 15.64 6.70
CA GLN A 90 5.05 15.14 5.56
C GLN A 90 5.37 13.67 5.32
N VAL A 91 4.41 12.97 4.73
CA VAL A 91 4.59 11.63 4.17
C VAL A 91 4.09 11.61 2.74
N SER A 92 4.88 11.03 1.83
CA SER A 92 4.42 10.63 0.51
C SER A 92 4.35 9.10 0.42
N GLY A 93 3.47 8.57 -0.43
CA GLY A 93 3.32 7.12 -0.61
C GLY A 93 2.65 6.38 0.55
N ALA A 94 2.06 7.10 1.51
CA ALA A 94 1.16 6.53 2.51
C ALA A 94 -0.28 6.99 2.26
N SER A 95 -1.23 6.21 2.77
CA SER A 95 -2.64 6.56 2.73
C SER A 95 -3.05 7.38 3.97
N PRO A 96 -4.03 8.28 3.83
CA PRO A 96 -4.60 8.95 4.99
C PRO A 96 -5.11 7.93 6.02
N GLY A 97 -4.76 8.13 7.29
CA GLY A 97 -5.02 7.19 8.38
C GLY A 97 -3.86 6.23 8.68
N ASP A 98 -2.83 6.17 7.83
CA ASP A 98 -1.61 5.43 8.15
C ASP A 98 -0.92 6.04 9.39
N THR A 99 -0.23 5.19 10.14
CA THR A 99 0.41 5.58 11.40
C THR A 99 1.83 6.06 11.19
N VAL A 100 2.15 7.24 11.72
CA VAL A 100 3.53 7.71 11.90
C VAL A 100 3.95 7.44 13.34
N THR A 101 5.05 6.72 13.53
CA THR A 101 5.64 6.48 14.85
C THR A 101 6.88 7.32 15.03
N VAL A 102 6.88 8.19 16.05
CA VAL A 102 8.02 9.02 16.43
C VAL A 102 8.63 8.46 17.70
N LYS A 103 9.92 8.13 17.65
CA LYS A 103 10.67 7.69 18.82
C LYS A 103 11.69 8.76 19.22
N LEU A 104 11.47 9.37 20.38
CA LEU A 104 12.39 10.34 20.98
C LEU A 104 13.00 9.74 22.25
N GLY A 105 14.22 9.21 22.13
CA GLY A 105 14.85 8.45 23.21
C GLY A 105 14.01 7.24 23.61
N THR A 106 13.45 7.26 24.83
CA THR A 106 12.53 6.23 25.35
C THR A 106 11.05 6.52 25.10
N HIS A 107 10.69 7.74 24.66
CA HIS A 107 9.31 8.10 24.39
C HIS A 107 8.91 7.64 22.99
N VAL A 108 7.70 7.08 22.89
CA VAL A 108 7.10 6.67 21.63
C VAL A 108 5.77 7.42 21.50
N LEU A 109 5.66 8.20 20.45
CA LEU A 109 4.46 8.95 20.09
C LEU A 109 3.94 8.43 18.76
N THR A 110 2.63 8.50 18.58
CA THR A 110 1.98 8.10 17.34
C THR A 110 1.11 9.24 16.82
N GLY A 111 1.23 9.50 15.53
CA GLY A 111 0.40 10.42 14.78
C GLY A 111 -0.23 9.69 13.59
N ILE A 112 -1.17 10.35 12.93
CA ILE A 112 -1.81 9.84 11.72
C ILE A 112 -1.43 10.70 10.53
N VAL A 113 -1.27 10.07 9.37
CA VAL A 113 -1.14 10.76 8.09
C VAL A 113 -2.51 11.36 7.73
N LEU A 114 -2.56 12.66 7.49
CA LEU A 114 -3.77 13.37 7.05
C LEU A 114 -3.95 13.26 5.53
N ALA A 115 -5.10 13.74 5.04
CA ALA A 115 -5.46 13.67 3.61
C ALA A 115 -4.46 14.37 2.67
N ASP A 116 -3.72 15.35 3.19
CA ASP A 116 -2.69 16.10 2.45
C ASP A 116 -1.27 15.55 2.64
N GLY A 117 -1.12 14.42 3.34
CA GLY A 117 0.18 13.81 3.66
C GLY A 117 0.83 14.37 4.94
N SER A 118 0.26 15.40 5.56
CA SER A 118 0.83 15.97 6.78
C SER A 118 0.59 15.09 7.99
N TRP A 119 1.47 15.22 8.98
CA TRP A 119 1.33 14.54 10.27
C TRP A 119 1.96 15.38 11.37
N ASN A 120 1.50 15.18 12.61
CA ASN A 120 2.14 15.73 13.79
C ASN A 120 1.92 14.88 15.05
N VAL A 121 2.81 15.05 16.03
CA VAL A 121 2.68 14.55 17.40
C VAL A 121 3.06 15.65 18.38
N ALA A 122 2.43 15.66 19.55
CA ALA A 122 2.78 16.58 20.64
C ALA A 122 3.74 15.89 21.62
N LEU A 123 4.83 16.58 21.97
CA LEU A 123 5.81 16.24 22.99
C LEU A 123 5.37 16.76 24.36
#